data_AF-A0A453KAG7-F1
#
_entry.id   AF-A0A453KAG7-F1
#
_cell.length_a   1.000
_cell.length_b   1.000
_cell.length_c   1.000
_cell.angle_alpha   90.00
_cell.angle_beta   90.00
_cell.angle_gamma   90.00
#
_symmetry.space_group_name_H-M   'P 1'
#
loop_
_entity.id
_entity.type
_entity.pdbx_description
1 polymer ?
#
loop_
_entity_poly.entity_id
_entity_poly.type
_entity_poly.pdbx_seq_one_letter_code
_entity_poly.pdbx_strand_id
1 'polypeptide(L)' 'QESSSFRDIPVVIMSSENIPSRINRCLEEGANEFFLKPVRLSDMSKLKPHIMKSRCKEHCHQDEDLLSNSETNPTN' A
#
# COMPACT_ATOMS: atom_id res chain seq x y z
N GLN A 1 2.83 -25.61 -14.24
CA GLN A 1 1.45 -25.06 -14.29
C GLN A 1 1.39 -23.93 -13.30
N GLU A 2 1.33 -22.69 -13.77
CA GLU A 2 0.98 -21.57 -12.89
C GLU A 2 -0.53 -21.60 -12.65
N SER A 3 -0.95 -21.60 -11.40
CA SER A 3 -2.36 -21.53 -11.05
C SER A 3 -2.85 -20.09 -11.24
N SER A 4 -3.79 -19.91 -12.16
CA SER A 4 -4.43 -18.62 -12.45
C SER A 4 -5.05 -17.96 -11.22
N SER A 5 -5.38 -18.76 -10.18
CA SER A 5 -5.95 -18.30 -8.91
C SER A 5 -5.09 -17.30 -8.13
N PHE A 6 -3.78 -17.24 -8.38
CA PHE A 6 -2.89 -16.32 -7.67
C PHE A 6 -2.63 -15.01 -8.43
N ARG A 7 -3.04 -14.91 -9.70
CA ARG A 7 -2.78 -13.73 -10.53
C ARG A 7 -3.54 -12.48 -10.06
N ASP A 8 -4.65 -12.67 -9.34
CA ASP A 8 -5.49 -11.59 -8.82
C ASP A 8 -5.08 -11.14 -7.41
N ILE A 9 -4.09 -11.80 -6.79
CA ILE A 9 -3.62 -11.44 -5.44
C ILE A 9 -2.61 -10.30 -5.56
N PRO A 10 -2.82 -9.13 -4.92
CA PRO A 10 -1.85 -8.06 -4.95
C PRO A 10 -0.57 -8.46 -4.19
N VAL A 11 0.58 -8.23 -4.80
CA VAL A 11 1.91 -8.49 -4.24
C VAL A 11 2.59 -7.17 -3.95
N VAL A 12 2.94 -6.93 -2.69
CA VAL A 12 3.68 -5.75 -2.25
C VAL A 12 4.98 -6.20 -1.61
N ILE A 13 6.10 -5.59 -2.00
CA ILE A 13 7.41 -5.90 -1.44
C ILE A 13 7.76 -4.88 -0.36
N MET A 14 8.19 -5.37 0.80
CA MET A 14 8.68 -4.53 1.89
C MET A 14 10.08 -4.99 2.30
N SER A 15 11.11 -4.22 1.97
CA SER A 15 12.52 -4.59 2.17
C SER A 15 13.29 -3.48 2.87
N SER A 16 14.38 -3.83 3.56
CA SER A 16 15.33 -2.83 4.07
C SER A 16 16.35 -2.40 3.01
N GLU A 17 16.35 -3.05 1.84
CA GLU A 17 17.30 -2.79 0.78
C GLU A 17 16.90 -1.59 -0.09
N ASN A 18 17.78 -0.60 -0.16
CA ASN A 18 17.61 0.60 -0.97
C ASN A 18 18.55 0.58 -2.19
N ILE A 19 18.36 -0.41 -3.07
CA ILE A 19 19.16 -0.59 -4.28
C ILE A 19 18.23 -0.41 -5.51
N PRO A 20 18.36 0.66 -6.30
CA PRO A 20 17.42 0.98 -7.38
C PRO A 20 17.20 -0.16 -8.39
N SER A 21 18.26 -0.88 -8.76
CA SER A 21 18.14 -2.00 -9.70
C SER A 21 17.29 -3.15 -9.15
N ARG A 22 17.35 -3.42 -7.84
CA ARG A 22 16.53 -4.46 -7.19
C ARG A 22 15.08 -4.02 -7.05
N ILE A 23 14.86 -2.75 -6.71
CA ILE A 23 13.53 -2.15 -6.61
C ILE A 23 12.83 -2.24 -7.98
N ASN A 24 13.49 -1.75 -9.04
CA ASN A 24 12.94 -1.77 -10.39
C ASN A 24 12.65 -3.20 -10.87
N ARG A 25 13.58 -4.13 -10.63
CA ARG A 25 13.38 -5.53 -10.97
C ARG A 25 12.14 -6.13 -10.30
N CYS A 26 11.91 -5.88 -9.01
CA CYS A 26 10.72 -6.37 -8.33
C CYS A 26 9.42 -5.83 -8.94
N LEU A 27 9.42 -4.55 -9.35
CA LEU A 27 8.27 -3.92 -9.99
C LEU A 27 8.03 -4.49 -11.40
N GLU A 28 9.10 -4.66 -12.19
CA GLU A 28 9.06 -5.26 -13.53
C GLU A 28 8.60 -6.73 -13.49
N GLU A 29 8.96 -7.47 -12.44
CA GLU A 29 8.54 -8.86 -12.21
C GLU A 29 7.10 -8.99 -11.68
N GLY A 30 6.37 -7.88 -11.49
CA GLY A 30 4.93 -7.88 -11.20
C GLY A 30 4.53 -7.52 -9.77
N ALA A 31 5.45 -7.01 -8.94
CA ALA A 31 5.05 -6.39 -7.68
C ALA A 31 4.23 -5.12 -7.95
N ASN A 32 3.14 -4.93 -7.21
CA ASN A 32 2.30 -3.75 -7.32
C ASN A 32 2.97 -2.51 -6.71
N GLU A 33 3.78 -2.69 -5.66
CA GLU A 33 4.44 -1.59 -4.95
C GLU A 33 5.66 -2.11 -4.18
N PHE A 34 6.62 -1.22 -3.92
CA PHE A 34 7.81 -1.51 -3.12
C PHE A 34 7.98 -0.45 -2.02
N PHE A 35 8.11 -0.91 -0.77
CA PHE A 35 8.34 -0.04 0.38
C PHE A 35 9.66 -0.36 1.08
N LEU A 36 10.34 0.70 1.52
CA LEU A 36 11.47 0.57 2.43
C LEU A 36 10.97 0.42 3.87
N LYS A 37 11.57 -0.50 4.60
CA LYS A 37 11.37 -0.62 6.04
C LYS A 37 12.24 0.41 6.79
N PRO A 38 11.76 0.99 7.90
CA PRO A 38 10.42 0.84 8.47
C PRO A 38 9.37 1.57 7.60
N VAL A 39 8.24 0.90 7.34
CA VAL A 39 7.16 1.48 6.56
C VAL A 39 6.57 2.66 7.33
N ARG A 40 6.35 3.77 6.65
CA ARG A 40 5.88 5.01 7.26
C ARG A 40 4.37 5.14 7.17
N LEU A 41 3.79 5.96 8.04
CA LEU A 41 2.36 6.29 7.96
C LEU A 41 1.97 6.93 6.61
N SER A 42 2.89 7.68 5.98
CA SER A 42 2.70 8.24 4.63
C SER A 42 2.47 7.16 3.56
N ASP A 43 3.09 6.00 3.74
CA ASP A 43 3.07 4.89 2.79
C ASP A 43 1.73 4.13 2.84
N MET A 44 0.97 4.30 3.94
CA MET A 44 -0.33 3.65 4.13
C MET A 44 -1.37 4.11 3.12
N SER A 45 -1.25 5.32 2.58
CA SER A 45 -2.12 5.81 1.50
C SER A 45 -2.07 4.90 0.28
N LYS A 46 -0.88 4.41 -0.05
CA LYS A 46 -0.63 3.46 -1.14
C LYS A 46 -0.87 2.02 -0.75
N LEU A 47 -0.62 1.64 0.51
CA LEU A 47 -0.78 0.26 0.98
C LEU A 47 -2.25 -0.13 1.23
N LYS A 48 -3.08 0.79 1.74
CA LYS A 48 -4.50 0.53 2.09
C LYS A 48 -5.30 -0.12 0.97
N PRO A 49 -5.24 0.35 -0.30
CA PRO A 49 -5.97 -0.26 -1.40
C PRO A 49 -5.59 -1.72 -1.66
N HIS A 50 -4.37 -2.15 -1.31
CA HIS A 50 -3.89 -3.53 -1.54
C HIS A 50 -4.27 -4.49 -0.40
N ILE A 51 -4.53 -3.97 0.80
CA ILE A 51 -4.97 -4.77 1.96
C ILE A 51 -6.50 -4.90 1.98
N MET A 52 -7.21 -3.82 1.67
CA MET A 52 -8.68 -3.75 1.81
C MET A 52 -9.42 -4.32 0.58
N LYS A 53 -8.75 -4.53 -0.56
CA LYS A 53 -9.36 -5.03 -1.82
C LYS A 53 -9.87 -6.46 -1.80
N SER A 54 -9.71 -7.22 -0.72
CA SER A 54 -10.14 -8.62 -0.67
C SER A 54 -11.66 -8.81 -0.67
N ARG A 55 -12.45 -7.73 -0.62
CA ARG A 55 -13.90 -7.72 -0.91
C ARG A 55 -14.25 -6.38 -1.54
N CYS A 56 -15.14 -6.38 -2.53
CA CYS A 56 -15.70 -5.21 -3.24
C CYS A 56 -14.86 -4.69 -4.41
N LYS A 57 -15.15 -5.24 -5.60
CA LYS A 57 -15.12 -4.45 -6.83
C LYS A 57 -16.20 -3.38 -6.68
N GLU A 58 -15.82 -2.12 -6.55
CA GLU A 58 -16.61 -0.98 -7.01
C GLU A 58 -15.76 0.28 -6.94
N HIS A 59 -15.87 1.11 -7.98
CA HIS A 59 -15.25 2.42 -8.06
C HIS A 59 -15.57 3.25 -6.82
N CYS A 60 -14.59 3.88 -6.20
CA CYS A 60 -14.81 5.16 -5.51
C CYS A 60 -13.60 6.08 -5.71
N HIS A 61 -13.86 7.19 -6.40
CA HIS A 61 -13.08 8.41 -6.29
C HIS A 61 -13.20 8.96 -4.85
N GLN A 62 -12.11 9.58 -4.37
CA GLN A 62 -12.05 10.54 -3.26
C GLN A 62 -12.40 9.99 -1.86
N ASP A 63 -11.38 9.74 -1.06
CA ASP A 63 -11.44 9.82 0.41
C ASP A 63 -10.23 10.65 0.89
N GLU A 64 -10.25 11.95 0.56
CA GLU A 64 -9.70 12.97 1.45
C GLU A 64 -10.74 13.11 2.57
N ASP A 65 -10.65 12.34 3.66
CA ASP A 65 -11.32 12.61 4.96
C ASP A 65 -11.14 11.45 5.96
N LEU A 66 -9.91 11.17 6.42
CA LEU A 66 -9.69 10.45 7.68
C LEU A 66 -8.36 10.88 8.34
N LEU A 67 -8.24 12.18 8.60
CA LEU A 67 -7.32 12.78 9.60
C LEU A 67 -7.92 14.11 10.09
N SER A 68 -9.17 14.08 10.55
CA SER A 68 -9.70 15.08 11.47
C SER A 68 -10.23 14.36 12.71
N ASN A 69 -10.04 14.99 13.87
CA ASN A 69 -10.11 14.48 15.26
C ASN A 69 -8.72 14.04 15.77
N SER A 70 -8.07 14.73 16.72
CA SER A 70 -8.55 15.74 17.67
C SER A 70 -7.36 16.47 18.29
N GLU A 71 -7.21 17.77 18.03
CA GLU A 71 -6.51 18.69 18.94
C GLU A 71 -7.46 19.84 19.29
N THR A 72 -8.35 19.57 20.23
CA THR A 72 -8.96 20.61 21.08
C THR A 72 -8.73 20.19 22.52
N ASN A 73 -7.61 20.62 23.10
CA ASN A 73 -7.47 20.63 24.55
C ASN A 73 -8.11 21.93 25.07
N PRO A 74 -9.05 21.87 26.03
CA PRO A 74 -9.56 23.05 26.70
C PRO A 74 -8.52 23.60 27.69
N THR A 75 -8.61 24.91 27.89
CA THR A 75 -7.79 25.80 28.71
C THR A 75 -7.67 25.37 30.18
N ASN A 76 -6.51 25.66 30.78
CA ASN A 76 -6.44 26.28 32.10
C ASN A 76 -5.53 27.50 32.00
#